data_AF-A0A934HDW2-F1
#
_entry.id   AF-A0A934HDW2-F1
#
_cell.length_a   1.000
_cell.length_b   1.000
_cell.length_c   1.000
_cell.angle_alpha   90.00
_cell.angle_beta   90.00
_cell.angle_gamma   90.00
#
_symmetry.space_group_name_H-M   'P 1'
#
loop_
_entity.id
_entity.type
_entity.pdbx_description
1 polymer ?
#
loop_
_entity_poly.entity_id
_entity_poly.type
_entity_poly.pdbx_seq_one_letter_code
_entity_poly.pdbx_strand_id
1 'polypeptide(L)'
;MKRLLLCVLFGIGIIVWGRVALSDRRPVQRVLTVTSTPTPRLTPLSSGLETLPRRPTITPAPLTPFVWSTPNSTPGLTSPFLFDTLSPTPSVDCAEIFPLDNVSAIEFGQTTIPQLEASFGRAERVGGRPIRVRFDEQGCSLFVTIGIQEALEAELTHYGTLAFLLEQYGVPDAVGISQGNLTLLIPGQAVLLYAEAGVIAIFEIEPDWLIPETPINSLQLRPAYEVARQVKRLKLQLVDWQPPEDLTISPDR
;
A
#
# COMPACT_ATOMS: atom_id res chain seq x y z
N MET A 1 41.30 -61.38 -23.83
CA MET A 1 40.79 -62.01 -25.08
C MET A 1 39.31 -61.64 -25.22
N LYS A 2 38.79 -61.35 -26.44
CA LYS A 2 37.37 -60.99 -26.76
C LYS A 2 36.87 -59.71 -26.03
N ARG A 3 36.32 -58.63 -26.62
CA ARG A 3 35.53 -58.30 -27.84
C ARG A 3 34.05 -58.75 -27.87
N LEU A 4 33.18 -57.80 -27.52
CA LEU A 4 31.81 -57.53 -28.03
C LEU A 4 31.53 -56.03 -27.73
N LEU A 5 31.00 -55.12 -28.55
CA LEU A 5 30.47 -55.09 -29.94
C LEU A 5 28.95 -55.29 -30.16
N LEU A 6 28.14 -54.28 -29.80
CA LEU A 6 26.94 -53.76 -30.51
C LEU A 6 26.52 -52.43 -29.82
N CYS A 7 26.12 -51.30 -30.41
CA CYS A 7 25.63 -50.85 -31.73
C CYS A 7 24.10 -50.76 -31.94
N VAL A 8 23.48 -49.71 -31.36
CA VAL A 8 22.26 -48.96 -31.80
C VAL A 8 22.44 -47.54 -31.23
N LEU A 9 22.40 -46.36 -31.88
CA LEU A 9 22.13 -45.85 -33.24
C LEU A 9 20.69 -45.34 -33.57
N PHE A 10 20.63 -44.19 -34.26
CA PHE A 10 19.47 -43.38 -34.72
C PHE A 10 18.66 -42.58 -33.68
N GLY A 11 18.33 -41.33 -34.05
CA GLY A 11 17.61 -40.35 -33.22
C GLY A 11 17.68 -38.90 -33.75
N ILE A 12 17.66 -38.69 -35.08
CA ILE A 12 17.74 -37.35 -35.68
C ILE A 12 16.35 -36.71 -35.71
N GLY A 13 16.20 -35.52 -35.12
CA GLY A 13 15.02 -34.65 -35.25
C GLY A 13 15.46 -33.21 -35.52
N ILE A 14 14.98 -32.60 -36.61
CA ILE A 14 15.37 -31.26 -37.07
C ILE A 14 14.11 -30.55 -37.61
N ILE A 15 14.09 -29.21 -37.58
CA ILE A 15 13.04 -28.33 -38.16
C ILE A 15 11.77 -28.38 -37.26
N VAL A 16 11.02 -27.31 -36.96
CA VAL A 16 10.45 -26.25 -37.83
C VAL A 16 10.49 -24.85 -37.21
N TRP A 17 10.71 -23.83 -38.06
CA TRP A 17 10.53 -22.40 -37.76
C TRP A 17 9.05 -22.01 -37.59
N GLY A 18 8.69 -21.36 -36.48
CA GLY A 18 7.40 -20.69 -36.30
C GLY A 18 7.47 -19.17 -36.51
N ARG A 19 7.48 -18.68 -37.75
CA ARG A 19 7.28 -17.24 -38.04
C ARG A 19 5.77 -16.93 -38.15
N VAL A 20 5.22 -16.28 -37.13
CA VAL A 20 3.87 -15.65 -37.16
C VAL A 20 4.09 -14.17 -36.83
N ALA A 21 4.32 -13.33 -37.84
CA ALA A 21 3.31 -12.61 -38.64
C ALA A 21 2.79 -11.36 -37.92
N LEU A 22 3.11 -10.18 -38.50
CA LEU A 22 2.55 -8.90 -38.06
C LEU A 22 1.03 -8.92 -38.21
N SER A 23 0.31 -8.46 -37.18
CA SER A 23 -1.11 -8.13 -37.26
C SER A 23 -1.26 -6.61 -37.15
N ASP A 24 -1.22 -5.91 -38.29
CA ASP A 24 -1.48 -4.47 -38.34
C ASP A 24 -2.97 -4.21 -38.03
N ARG A 25 -3.23 -3.62 -36.86
CA ARG A 25 -4.57 -3.19 -36.45
C ARG A 25 -4.54 -1.78 -35.89
N ARG A 26 -4.64 -0.80 -36.80
CA ARG A 26 -5.04 0.58 -36.46
C ARG A 26 -6.54 0.64 -36.12
N PRO A 27 -6.94 1.08 -34.92
CA PRO A 27 -8.31 1.53 -34.68
C PRO A 27 -8.44 3.01 -35.05
N VAL A 28 -9.18 3.25 -36.13
CA VAL A 28 -9.89 4.49 -36.53
C VAL A 28 -9.78 5.69 -35.57
N GLN A 29 -9.20 6.80 -36.04
CA GLN A 29 -9.40 8.11 -35.41
C GLN A 29 -10.88 8.52 -35.45
N ARG A 30 -11.56 8.55 -34.31
CA ARG A 30 -12.82 9.30 -34.18
C ARG A 30 -12.51 10.77 -33.95
N VAL A 31 -12.72 11.60 -34.97
CA VAL A 31 -12.77 13.05 -34.81
C VAL A 31 -14.02 13.39 -34.01
N LEU A 32 -13.86 13.79 -32.74
CA LEU A 32 -14.94 14.38 -31.96
C LEU A 32 -15.03 15.86 -32.29
N THR A 33 -15.99 16.21 -33.13
CA THR A 33 -16.34 17.60 -33.46
C THR A 33 -16.91 18.28 -32.22
N VAL A 34 -16.09 19.07 -31.53
CA VAL A 34 -16.55 19.90 -30.40
C VAL A 34 -17.34 21.08 -30.95
N THR A 35 -18.67 20.95 -31.00
CA THR A 35 -19.58 22.03 -31.35
C THR A 35 -19.47 23.15 -30.32
N SER A 36 -18.94 24.31 -30.73
CA SER A 36 -18.73 25.46 -29.85
C SER A 36 -20.06 26.14 -29.50
N THR A 37 -20.54 25.97 -28.27
CA THR A 37 -21.69 26.73 -27.75
C THR A 37 -21.29 28.22 -27.58
N PRO A 38 -21.96 29.17 -28.24
CA PRO A 38 -21.59 30.58 -28.15
C PRO A 38 -22.00 31.18 -26.80
N THR A 39 -21.02 31.67 -26.03
CA THR A 39 -21.27 32.39 -24.77
C THR A 39 -21.89 33.77 -25.06
N PRO A 40 -23.02 34.14 -24.43
CA PRO A 40 -23.62 35.46 -24.64
C PRO A 40 -22.73 36.56 -24.06
N ARG A 41 -22.35 37.52 -24.92
CA ARG A 41 -21.48 38.66 -24.61
C ARG A 41 -22.30 39.82 -24.04
N LEU A 42 -22.25 40.03 -22.73
CA LEU A 42 -22.84 41.23 -22.11
C LEU A 42 -22.00 42.47 -22.43
N THR A 43 -22.64 43.49 -23.00
CA THR A 43 -22.04 44.80 -23.30
C THR A 43 -22.06 45.73 -22.07
N PRO A 44 -21.09 46.66 -21.95
CA PRO A 44 -21.06 47.60 -20.84
C PRO A 44 -22.07 48.76 -21.03
N LEU A 45 -22.67 49.21 -19.93
CA LEU A 45 -23.15 50.58 -19.78
C LEU A 45 -22.45 51.23 -18.58
N SER A 46 -22.29 52.56 -18.61
CA SER A 46 -21.58 53.34 -17.61
C SER A 46 -22.49 54.39 -16.95
N SER A 47 -21.93 55.16 -16.03
CA SER A 47 -22.50 56.34 -15.37
C SER A 47 -23.82 56.13 -14.60
N GLY A 48 -23.69 55.84 -13.30
CA GLY A 48 -24.66 56.17 -12.25
C GLY A 48 -23.86 56.55 -11.00
N LEU A 49 -23.86 57.84 -10.63
CA LEU A 49 -22.88 58.41 -9.70
C LEU A 49 -23.55 58.92 -8.41
N GLU A 50 -23.71 58.05 -7.41
CA GLU A 50 -24.25 58.43 -6.11
C GLU A 50 -23.45 57.86 -4.91
N THR A 51 -22.94 58.79 -4.10
CA THR A 51 -22.81 58.73 -2.62
C THR A 51 -22.42 57.41 -1.95
N LEU A 52 -21.11 57.22 -1.73
CA LEU A 52 -20.55 56.26 -0.77
C LEU A 52 -20.73 56.71 0.71
N PRO A 53 -21.37 55.91 1.57
CA PRO A 53 -21.24 56.03 3.03
C PRO A 53 -19.95 55.33 3.51
N ARG A 54 -19.39 55.78 4.64
CA ARG A 54 -18.18 55.18 5.23
C ARG A 54 -18.39 53.72 5.66
N ARG A 55 -17.40 52.87 5.36
CA ARG A 55 -17.20 51.56 6.00
C ARG A 55 -17.05 51.74 7.52
N PRO A 56 -17.90 51.14 8.37
CA PRO A 56 -17.63 51.04 9.80
C PRO A 56 -16.53 50.01 10.06
N THR A 57 -15.54 50.37 10.88
CA THR A 57 -14.54 49.42 11.40
C THR A 57 -15.18 48.60 12.50
N ILE A 58 -15.26 47.28 12.33
CA ILE A 58 -15.78 46.37 13.37
C ILE A 58 -14.62 46.02 14.32
N THR A 59 -14.68 46.58 15.53
CA THR A 59 -13.78 46.20 16.63
C THR A 59 -14.18 44.83 17.18
N PRO A 60 -13.25 43.88 17.37
CA PRO A 60 -13.55 42.62 18.05
C PRO A 60 -13.85 42.85 19.54
N ALA A 61 -14.90 42.21 20.06
CA ALA A 61 -15.26 42.29 21.46
C ALA A 61 -14.35 41.41 22.35
N PRO A 62 -14.10 41.77 23.62
CA PRO A 62 -13.32 40.95 24.54
C PRO A 62 -14.07 39.66 24.89
N LEU A 63 -13.37 38.53 24.82
CA LEU A 63 -13.89 37.22 25.21
C LEU A 63 -13.97 37.11 26.74
N THR A 64 -15.15 36.77 27.25
CA THR A 64 -15.33 36.40 28.67
C THR A 64 -14.89 34.95 28.88
N PRO A 65 -13.96 34.66 29.82
CA PRO A 65 -13.55 33.29 30.10
C PRO A 65 -14.66 32.52 30.84
N PHE A 66 -14.98 31.31 30.37
CA PHE A 66 -15.79 30.37 31.14
C PHE A 66 -15.00 29.88 32.37
N VAL A 67 -15.64 29.88 33.53
CA VAL A 67 -15.08 29.34 34.77
C VAL A 67 -15.59 27.90 34.95
N TRP A 68 -14.67 26.94 34.97
CA TRP A 68 -14.92 25.58 35.47
C TRP A 68 -14.12 25.36 36.75
N SER A 69 -14.80 24.84 37.77
CA SER A 69 -14.26 24.70 39.12
C SER A 69 -13.30 23.51 39.24
N THR A 70 -12.11 23.75 39.77
CA THR A 70 -11.14 22.69 40.10
C THR A 70 -11.52 21.94 41.38
N PRO A 71 -11.49 20.60 41.41
CA PRO A 71 -11.07 19.86 42.60
C PRO A 71 -9.53 19.94 42.75
N ASN A 72 -9.05 20.06 43.98
CA ASN A 72 -7.64 20.27 44.30
C ASN A 72 -6.80 18.98 44.18
N SER A 73 -5.62 19.04 43.57
CA SER A 73 -4.55 18.05 43.71
C SER A 73 -3.19 18.68 43.39
N THR A 74 -2.22 18.49 44.29
CA THR A 74 -0.90 19.14 44.27
C THR A 74 0.12 18.45 43.34
N PRO A 75 1.19 19.13 42.89
CA PRO A 75 1.94 18.72 41.70
C PRO A 75 3.07 17.71 41.97
N GLY A 76 3.16 16.68 41.12
CA GLY A 76 4.33 15.82 41.00
C GLY A 76 5.18 16.20 39.78
N LEU A 77 6.18 17.06 39.97
CA LEU A 77 7.16 17.39 38.93
C LEU A 77 8.28 16.34 38.88
N THR A 78 8.13 15.34 38.01
CA THR A 78 9.23 14.56 37.43
C THR A 78 9.14 14.59 35.91
N SER A 79 10.28 14.50 35.23
CA SER A 79 10.45 14.89 33.82
C SER A 79 10.74 13.66 32.91
N PRO A 80 10.99 13.80 31.60
CA PRO A 80 10.04 13.35 30.58
C PRO A 80 10.57 12.15 29.75
N PHE A 81 9.84 11.82 28.67
CA PHE A 81 10.15 10.78 27.68
C PHE A 81 9.94 9.32 28.15
N LEU A 82 8.70 9.00 28.54
CA LEU A 82 8.13 7.71 28.16
C LEU A 82 7.44 7.89 26.81
N PHE A 83 8.02 7.29 25.76
CA PHE A 83 7.30 7.03 24.52
C PHE A 83 6.60 5.69 24.67
N ASP A 84 5.37 5.70 25.20
CA ASP A 84 4.47 4.55 25.12
C ASP A 84 4.05 4.35 23.65
N THR A 85 4.97 3.79 22.87
CA THR A 85 4.75 3.27 21.52
C THR A 85 4.06 1.91 21.59
N LEU A 86 3.01 1.85 22.41
CA LEU A 86 1.95 0.87 22.26
C LEU A 86 1.12 1.33 21.07
N SER A 87 1.50 0.92 19.86
CA SER A 87 0.54 0.96 18.75
C SER A 87 -0.67 0.15 19.20
N PRO A 88 -1.88 0.73 19.28
CA PRO A 88 -3.01 0.03 19.87
C PRO A 88 -3.37 -1.14 18.96
N THR A 89 -3.27 -2.37 19.50
CA THR A 89 -3.79 -3.56 18.84
C THR A 89 -5.22 -3.26 18.37
N PRO A 90 -5.52 -3.33 17.06
CA PRO A 90 -6.82 -2.90 16.57
C PRO A 90 -7.90 -3.77 17.23
N SER A 91 -8.93 -3.13 17.79
CA SER A 91 -10.03 -3.85 18.45
C SER A 91 -11.04 -4.46 17.47
N VAL A 92 -10.66 -4.57 16.20
CA VAL A 92 -11.44 -5.00 15.04
C VAL A 92 -10.47 -5.77 14.15
N ASP A 93 -10.86 -6.95 13.66
CA ASP A 93 -10.04 -7.64 12.67
C ASP A 93 -10.19 -6.98 11.30
N CYS A 94 -9.14 -6.30 10.85
CA CYS A 94 -9.14 -5.64 9.56
C CYS A 94 -9.21 -6.60 8.37
N ALA A 95 -9.00 -7.90 8.55
CA ALA A 95 -9.22 -8.92 7.52
C ALA A 95 -10.72 -9.12 7.18
N GLU A 96 -11.64 -8.92 8.14
CA GLU A 96 -13.08 -8.93 7.86
C GLU A 96 -13.52 -7.67 7.09
N ILE A 97 -12.91 -6.53 7.39
CA ILE A 97 -13.26 -5.21 6.81
C ILE A 97 -12.71 -5.03 5.40
N PHE A 98 -11.44 -5.41 5.19
CA PHE A 98 -10.80 -5.42 3.88
C PHE A 98 -10.33 -6.84 3.54
N PRO A 99 -11.23 -7.74 3.08
CA PRO A 99 -10.87 -9.11 2.73
C PRO A 99 -9.70 -9.17 1.74
N LEU A 100 -8.72 -10.02 2.01
CA LEU A 100 -7.47 -10.08 1.25
C LEU A 100 -7.71 -10.40 -0.24
N ASP A 101 -8.73 -11.21 -0.54
CA ASP A 101 -9.19 -11.49 -1.90
C ASP A 101 -9.63 -10.22 -2.65
N ASN A 102 -10.33 -9.30 -1.97
CA ASN A 102 -10.77 -8.03 -2.57
C ASN A 102 -9.60 -7.08 -2.82
N VAL A 103 -8.60 -7.06 -1.94
CA VAL A 103 -7.41 -6.18 -2.06
C VAL A 103 -6.39 -6.75 -3.05
N SER A 104 -6.25 -8.08 -3.14
CA SER A 104 -5.41 -8.75 -4.14
C SER A 104 -6.03 -8.77 -5.54
N ALA A 105 -7.35 -8.61 -5.67
CA ALA A 105 -8.03 -8.35 -6.94
C ALA A 105 -7.74 -6.95 -7.55
N ILE A 106 -6.92 -6.11 -6.90
CA ILE A 106 -6.42 -4.86 -7.49
C ILE A 106 -5.36 -5.19 -8.56
N GLU A 107 -5.76 -5.13 -9.83
CA GLU A 107 -4.83 -5.20 -10.98
C GLU A 107 -3.92 -3.96 -11.02
N PHE A 108 -2.81 -4.01 -10.29
CA PHE A 108 -1.80 -2.95 -10.26
C PHE A 108 -1.29 -2.59 -11.68
N GLY A 109 -1.28 -1.30 -11.98
CA GLY A 109 -1.03 -0.77 -13.33
C GLY A 109 -2.24 -0.75 -14.26
N GLN A 110 -3.44 -1.13 -13.78
CA GLN A 110 -4.69 -1.06 -14.54
C GLN A 110 -5.87 -0.50 -13.72
N THR A 111 -6.01 -0.84 -12.43
CA THR A 111 -7.11 -0.35 -11.59
C THR A 111 -6.98 1.15 -11.31
N THR A 112 -7.96 1.93 -11.76
CA THR A 112 -8.01 3.40 -11.62
C THR A 112 -8.72 3.84 -10.33
N ILE A 113 -8.51 5.09 -9.90
CA ILE A 113 -9.17 5.64 -8.69
C ILE A 113 -10.71 5.41 -8.69
N PRO A 114 -11.48 5.68 -9.76
CA PRO A 114 -12.93 5.43 -9.74
C PRO A 114 -13.33 3.95 -9.61
N GLN A 115 -12.45 3.01 -9.95
CA GLN A 115 -12.68 1.58 -9.72
C GLN A 115 -12.40 1.22 -8.26
N LEU A 116 -11.31 1.75 -7.68
CA LEU A 116 -11.07 1.62 -6.23
C LEU A 116 -12.22 2.24 -5.43
N GLU A 117 -12.74 3.40 -5.84
CA GLU A 117 -13.86 4.06 -5.17
C GLU A 117 -15.20 3.30 -5.31
N ALA A 118 -15.33 2.41 -6.31
CA ALA A 118 -16.46 1.52 -6.47
C ALA A 118 -16.35 0.24 -5.61
N SER A 119 -15.11 -0.20 -5.29
CA SER A 119 -14.84 -1.39 -4.50
C SER A 119 -14.72 -1.12 -2.99
N PHE A 120 -14.09 0.00 -2.60
CA PHE A 120 -13.71 0.30 -1.21
C PHE A 120 -14.38 1.59 -0.66
N GLY A 121 -15.43 2.07 -1.33
CA GLY A 121 -16.10 3.31 -0.95
C GLY A 121 -15.27 4.56 -1.24
N ARG A 122 -15.62 5.68 -0.62
CA ARG A 122 -15.08 7.00 -1.00
C ARG A 122 -13.62 7.20 -0.55
N ALA A 123 -12.74 7.51 -1.48
CA ALA A 123 -11.33 7.81 -1.18
C ALA A 123 -11.13 9.17 -0.48
N GLU A 124 -10.35 9.19 0.58
CA GLU A 124 -9.64 10.40 1.02
C GLU A 124 -8.31 10.54 0.28
N ARG A 125 -7.94 11.75 -0.14
CA ARG A 125 -6.69 12.01 -0.88
C ARG A 125 -5.57 12.43 0.07
N VAL A 126 -4.72 11.47 0.43
CA VAL A 126 -3.52 11.69 1.23
C VAL A 126 -2.42 12.29 0.33
N GLY A 127 -2.17 13.59 0.52
CA GLY A 127 -1.19 14.33 -0.29
C GLY A 127 0.23 13.78 -0.15
N GLY A 128 0.98 13.76 -1.25
CA GLY A 128 2.35 13.23 -1.27
C GLY A 128 2.97 13.21 -2.67
N ARG A 129 4.17 12.61 -2.76
CA ARG A 129 4.80 12.17 -4.02
C ARG A 129 5.46 10.81 -3.76
N PRO A 130 4.93 9.68 -4.29
CA PRO A 130 3.71 9.55 -5.10
C PRO A 130 2.44 9.97 -4.37
N ILE A 131 1.33 10.10 -5.11
CA ILE A 131 0.01 10.40 -4.53
C ILE A 131 -0.48 9.14 -3.81
N ARG A 132 -1.08 9.30 -2.63
CA ARG A 132 -1.78 8.21 -1.94
C ARG A 132 -3.27 8.53 -1.83
N VAL A 133 -4.10 7.50 -1.91
CA VAL A 133 -5.48 7.53 -1.45
C VAL A 133 -5.61 6.65 -0.21
N ARG A 134 -6.57 6.96 0.66
CA ARG A 134 -6.92 6.19 1.84
C ARG A 134 -8.41 5.87 1.82
N PHE A 135 -8.74 4.65 2.17
CA PHE A 135 -10.09 4.17 2.43
C PHE A 135 -10.13 3.77 3.90
N ASP A 136 -10.94 4.47 4.69
CA ASP A 136 -11.09 4.21 6.11
C ASP A 136 -12.46 3.59 6.37
N GLU A 137 -12.49 2.38 6.90
CA GLU A 137 -13.73 1.72 7.29
C GLU A 137 -13.58 1.04 8.66
N GLN A 138 -14.53 1.29 9.55
CA GLN A 138 -14.64 0.68 10.89
C GLN A 138 -13.39 0.77 11.80
N GLY A 139 -12.46 1.69 11.49
CA GLY A 139 -11.19 1.90 12.21
C GLY A 139 -9.96 1.33 11.50
N CYS A 140 -10.15 0.55 10.44
CA CYS A 140 -9.12 0.03 9.56
C CYS A 140 -8.84 1.01 8.41
N SER A 141 -7.58 1.08 7.96
CA SER A 141 -7.17 1.91 6.82
C SER A 141 -6.51 1.06 5.72
N LEU A 142 -7.09 1.08 4.52
CA LEU A 142 -6.43 0.66 3.28
C LEU A 142 -5.87 1.88 2.58
N PHE A 143 -4.56 1.91 2.34
CA PHE A 143 -3.92 2.92 1.51
C PHE A 143 -3.59 2.36 0.13
N VAL A 144 -3.79 3.16 -0.92
CA VAL A 144 -3.33 2.81 -2.28
C VAL A 144 -2.46 3.94 -2.83
N THR A 145 -1.25 3.58 -3.24
CA THR A 145 -0.31 4.46 -3.94
C THR A 145 -0.70 4.54 -5.42
N ILE A 146 -0.97 5.76 -5.90
CA ILE A 146 -1.37 6.03 -7.27
C ILE A 146 -0.17 6.55 -8.07
N GLY A 147 -0.04 6.04 -9.30
CA GLY A 147 0.90 6.51 -10.30
C GLY A 147 0.41 7.78 -10.99
N ILE A 148 0.07 7.68 -12.28
CA ILE A 148 -0.54 8.78 -13.03
C ILE A 148 -2.06 8.74 -12.87
N GLN A 149 -2.69 7.58 -13.10
CA GLN A 149 -4.12 7.33 -12.89
C GLN A 149 -4.42 5.96 -12.27
N GLU A 150 -3.51 4.98 -12.36
CA GLU A 150 -3.66 3.62 -11.83
C GLU A 150 -2.99 3.40 -10.45
N ALA A 151 -3.46 2.38 -9.72
CA ALA A 151 -2.84 1.84 -8.52
C ALA A 151 -1.48 1.19 -8.83
N LEU A 152 -0.49 1.38 -7.95
CA LEU A 152 0.87 0.80 -8.10
C LEU A 152 1.27 -0.13 -6.95
N GLU A 153 0.91 0.25 -5.72
CA GLU A 153 1.23 -0.46 -4.47
C GLU A 153 0.06 -0.19 -3.51
N ALA A 154 -0.48 -1.22 -2.85
CA ALA A 154 -1.47 -1.09 -1.78
C ALA A 154 -0.83 -1.44 -0.42
N GLU A 155 -1.33 -0.85 0.66
CA GLU A 155 -0.81 -1.03 2.01
C GLU A 155 -1.98 -1.11 3.00
N LEU A 156 -2.08 -2.23 3.70
CA LEU A 156 -3.00 -2.47 4.81
C LEU A 156 -2.22 -2.34 6.12
N THR A 157 -2.68 -1.49 7.04
CA THR A 157 -2.04 -1.30 8.35
C THR A 157 -2.72 -2.14 9.44
N HIS A 158 -1.94 -2.75 10.32
CA HIS A 158 -2.41 -3.59 11.44
C HIS A 158 -3.33 -4.74 10.98
N TYR A 159 -2.84 -5.57 10.06
CA TYR A 159 -3.67 -6.51 9.28
C TYR A 159 -3.24 -7.96 9.51
N GLY A 160 -3.99 -8.71 10.33
CA GLY A 160 -3.69 -10.12 10.61
C GLY A 160 -2.38 -10.36 11.37
N THR A 161 -1.93 -11.62 11.36
CA THR A 161 -0.77 -12.11 12.13
C THR A 161 0.23 -12.89 11.26
N LEU A 162 1.38 -13.24 11.84
CA LEU A 162 2.35 -14.16 11.22
C LEU A 162 1.71 -15.50 10.83
N ALA A 163 0.85 -16.09 11.67
CA ALA A 163 0.17 -17.35 11.37
C ALA A 163 -0.66 -17.26 10.09
N PHE A 164 -1.49 -16.21 9.98
CA PHE A 164 -2.27 -15.94 8.76
C PHE A 164 -1.40 -15.76 7.52
N LEU A 165 -0.25 -15.07 7.65
CA LEU A 165 0.69 -14.86 6.55
C LEU A 165 1.32 -16.17 6.05
N LEU A 166 1.72 -17.03 6.99
CA LEU A 166 2.34 -18.33 6.69
C LEU A 166 1.31 -19.35 6.17
N GLU A 167 0.05 -19.29 6.62
CA GLU A 167 -1.06 -20.09 6.05
C GLU A 167 -1.40 -19.66 4.61
N GLN A 168 -1.47 -18.35 4.35
CA GLN A 168 -1.86 -17.80 3.04
C GLN A 168 -0.74 -17.88 1.98
N TYR A 169 0.52 -17.69 2.37
CA TYR A 169 1.65 -17.54 1.43
C TYR A 169 2.81 -18.51 1.66
N GLY A 170 2.77 -19.35 2.70
CA GLY A 170 3.85 -20.28 3.02
C GLY A 170 5.12 -19.60 3.52
N VAL A 171 6.27 -20.22 3.24
CA VAL A 171 7.59 -19.73 3.66
C VAL A 171 8.02 -18.55 2.76
N PRO A 172 8.50 -17.42 3.32
CA PRO A 172 8.95 -16.27 2.54
C PRO A 172 10.24 -16.57 1.75
N ASP A 173 10.39 -15.96 0.57
CA ASP A 173 11.59 -16.04 -0.27
C ASP A 173 12.84 -15.48 0.43
N ALA A 174 12.65 -14.51 1.32
CA ALA A 174 13.70 -13.93 2.15
C ALA A 174 13.13 -13.23 3.40
N VAL A 175 13.92 -13.26 4.47
CA VAL A 175 13.68 -12.50 5.71
C VAL A 175 14.85 -11.57 5.97
N GLY A 176 14.56 -10.37 6.48
CA GLY A 176 15.61 -9.43 6.84
C GLY A 176 15.20 -8.37 7.86
N ILE A 177 16.19 -7.79 8.51
CA ILE A 177 16.05 -6.71 9.48
C ILE A 177 16.21 -5.38 8.75
N SER A 178 15.24 -4.48 8.88
CA SER A 178 15.31 -3.11 8.40
C SER A 178 16.53 -2.40 9.00
N GLN A 179 17.35 -1.78 8.15
CA GLN A 179 18.46 -0.93 8.59
C GLN A 179 18.09 0.57 8.59
N GLY A 180 16.83 0.93 8.31
CA GLY A 180 16.36 2.32 8.25
C GLY A 180 16.79 3.08 6.98
N ASN A 181 15.82 3.52 6.17
CA ASN A 181 16.01 4.43 5.02
C ASN A 181 14.72 5.21 4.68
N LEU A 182 14.72 5.98 3.59
CA LEU A 182 13.57 6.79 3.14
C LEU A 182 12.34 6.00 2.63
N THR A 183 12.42 4.66 2.55
CA THR A 183 11.32 3.77 2.17
C THR A 183 10.78 2.99 3.38
N LEU A 184 11.67 2.59 4.30
CA LEU A 184 11.30 1.99 5.58
C LEU A 184 12.09 2.70 6.68
N LEU A 185 11.46 3.64 7.37
CA LEU A 185 12.14 4.63 8.23
C LEU A 185 12.71 4.03 9.51
N ILE A 186 12.04 3.02 10.07
CA ILE A 186 12.36 2.46 11.39
C ILE A 186 13.33 1.27 11.21
N PRO A 187 14.52 1.28 11.83
CA PRO A 187 15.41 0.12 11.87
C PRO A 187 14.95 -0.93 12.89
N GLY A 188 15.44 -2.16 12.79
CA GLY A 188 15.09 -3.27 13.71
C GLY A 188 13.79 -4.00 13.36
N GLN A 189 12.94 -3.44 12.50
CA GLN A 189 11.73 -4.12 12.02
C GLN A 189 12.06 -5.35 11.18
N ALA A 190 11.45 -6.50 11.49
CA ALA A 190 11.46 -7.66 10.62
C ALA A 190 10.64 -7.41 9.35
N VAL A 191 11.18 -7.85 8.22
CA VAL A 191 10.54 -7.78 6.90
C VAL A 191 10.59 -9.14 6.24
N LEU A 192 9.41 -9.68 5.92
CA LEU A 192 9.22 -10.94 5.20
C LEU A 192 8.85 -10.61 3.74
N LEU A 193 9.58 -11.20 2.79
CA LEU A 193 9.43 -10.97 1.36
C LEU A 193 8.82 -12.19 0.66
N TYR A 194 7.69 -11.98 -0.02
CA TYR A 194 7.03 -12.94 -0.91
C TYR A 194 7.03 -12.38 -2.33
N ALA A 195 8.03 -12.78 -3.11
CA ALA A 195 8.42 -12.19 -4.37
C ALA A 195 7.45 -12.50 -5.51
N GLU A 196 7.00 -13.76 -5.62
CA GLU A 196 6.06 -14.21 -6.64
C GLU A 196 4.63 -13.71 -6.35
N ALA A 197 4.20 -13.76 -5.09
CA ALA A 197 2.91 -13.22 -4.65
C ALA A 197 2.86 -11.68 -4.69
N GLY A 198 4.01 -11.00 -4.78
CA GLY A 198 4.08 -9.55 -4.75
C GLY A 198 3.68 -8.97 -3.39
N VAL A 199 4.04 -9.65 -2.29
CA VAL A 199 3.69 -9.24 -0.91
C VAL A 199 4.95 -8.93 -0.10
N ILE A 200 4.87 -7.90 0.75
CA ILE A 200 5.89 -7.52 1.73
C ILE A 200 5.18 -7.33 3.06
N ALA A 201 5.54 -8.11 4.08
CA ALA A 201 5.01 -7.98 5.43
C ALA A 201 6.06 -7.37 6.35
N ILE A 202 5.65 -6.41 7.18
CA ILE A 202 6.51 -5.65 8.09
C ILE A 202 5.97 -5.80 9.51
N PHE A 203 6.85 -6.13 10.46
CA PHE A 203 6.55 -6.29 11.88
C PHE A 203 7.37 -5.31 12.72
N GLU A 204 6.87 -4.89 13.90
CA GLU A 204 7.58 -3.91 14.74
C GLU A 204 8.70 -4.50 15.61
N ILE A 205 8.95 -5.80 15.50
CA ILE A 205 9.97 -6.56 16.25
C ILE A 205 10.96 -7.24 15.31
N GLU A 206 12.11 -7.67 15.84
CA GLU A 206 13.14 -8.40 15.09
C GLU A 206 12.71 -9.86 14.79
N PRO A 207 13.24 -10.51 13.72
CA PRO A 207 12.80 -11.83 13.25
C PRO A 207 12.82 -12.94 14.30
N ASP A 208 13.81 -12.92 15.20
CA ASP A 208 14.03 -13.92 16.25
C ASP A 208 12.94 -13.89 17.34
N TRP A 209 12.07 -12.87 17.35
CA TRP A 209 10.96 -12.70 18.29
C TRP A 209 9.59 -12.92 17.64
N LEU A 210 9.54 -13.28 16.34
CA LEU A 210 8.31 -13.56 15.62
C LEU A 210 7.66 -14.86 16.12
N ILE A 211 6.45 -14.74 16.64
CA ILE A 211 5.59 -15.84 17.09
C ILE A 211 4.31 -15.88 16.23
N PRO A 212 3.54 -16.99 16.21
CA PRO A 212 2.33 -17.12 15.39
C PRO A 212 1.34 -15.95 15.53
N GLU A 213 1.19 -15.41 16.73
CA GLU A 213 0.29 -14.32 17.09
C GLU A 213 0.85 -12.92 16.84
N THR A 214 2.10 -12.76 16.37
CA THR A 214 2.68 -11.42 16.14
C THR A 214 1.86 -10.69 15.06
N PRO A 215 1.30 -9.49 15.36
CA PRO A 215 0.50 -8.75 14.41
C PRO A 215 1.36 -8.12 13.30
N ILE A 216 0.87 -8.14 12.06
CA ILE A 216 1.53 -7.48 10.93
C ILE A 216 1.24 -5.98 11.01
N ASN A 217 2.28 -5.15 11.11
CA ASN A 217 2.14 -3.69 11.19
C ASN A 217 1.73 -3.09 9.84
N SER A 218 2.39 -3.54 8.76
CA SER A 218 2.10 -3.12 7.39
C SER A 218 2.23 -4.32 6.46
N LEU A 219 1.14 -4.61 5.74
CA LEU A 219 1.09 -5.61 4.66
C LEU A 219 0.97 -4.87 3.33
N GLN A 220 2.03 -4.91 2.53
CA GLN A 220 2.11 -4.20 1.25
C GLN A 220 1.91 -5.17 0.08
N LEU A 221 0.90 -4.92 -0.74
CA LEU A 221 0.58 -5.67 -1.96
C LEU A 221 1.03 -4.87 -3.18
N ARG A 222 1.60 -5.53 -4.19
CA ARG A 222 2.26 -4.90 -5.34
C ARG A 222 2.43 -5.91 -6.48
N PRO A 223 2.84 -5.50 -7.69
CA PRO A 223 3.37 -6.43 -8.69
C PRO A 223 4.56 -7.24 -8.14
N ALA A 224 4.65 -8.50 -8.58
CA ALA A 224 5.75 -9.42 -8.32
C ALA A 224 7.13 -8.79 -8.62
N TYR A 225 8.16 -9.18 -7.88
CA TYR A 225 9.41 -8.43 -7.81
C TYR A 225 10.66 -9.30 -7.64
N GLU A 226 11.82 -8.76 -8.00
CA GLU A 226 13.11 -9.39 -7.67
C GLU A 226 13.49 -9.13 -6.19
N VAL A 227 13.65 -10.19 -5.38
CA VAL A 227 14.08 -10.12 -3.97
C VAL A 227 15.29 -9.19 -3.79
N ALA A 228 16.33 -9.38 -4.59
CA ALA A 228 17.56 -8.58 -4.52
C ALA A 228 17.34 -7.07 -4.75
N ARG A 229 16.30 -6.68 -5.51
CA ARG A 229 15.92 -5.26 -5.66
C ARG A 229 15.20 -4.74 -4.43
N GLN A 230 14.34 -5.53 -3.77
CA GLN A 230 13.66 -5.11 -2.55
C GLN A 230 14.60 -5.05 -1.35
N VAL A 231 15.48 -6.03 -1.17
CA VAL A 231 16.56 -6.00 -0.16
C VAL A 231 17.38 -4.70 -0.28
N LYS A 232 17.64 -4.24 -1.51
CA LYS A 232 18.31 -2.96 -1.77
C LYS A 232 17.40 -1.73 -1.58
N ARG A 233 16.14 -1.75 -2.03
CA ARG A 233 15.17 -0.65 -1.87
C ARG A 233 14.83 -0.38 -0.40
N LEU A 234 14.65 -1.44 0.39
CA LEU A 234 14.30 -1.39 1.80
C LEU A 234 15.53 -1.36 2.73
N LYS A 235 16.73 -1.57 2.18
CA LYS A 235 18.01 -1.62 2.92
C LYS A 235 17.92 -2.65 4.05
N LEU A 236 17.63 -3.90 3.70
CA LEU A 236 17.55 -5.01 4.65
C LEU A 236 18.91 -5.65 4.89
N GLN A 237 19.20 -6.01 6.13
CA GLN A 237 20.16 -7.05 6.46
C GLN A 237 19.45 -8.39 6.40
N LEU A 238 19.80 -9.26 5.45
CA LEU A 238 19.23 -10.61 5.39
C LEU A 238 19.66 -11.45 6.61
N VAL A 239 18.76 -12.33 7.05
CA VAL A 239 18.99 -13.31 8.12
C VAL A 239 18.63 -14.71 7.63
N ASP A 240 19.26 -15.73 8.20
CA ASP A 240 18.83 -17.13 8.07
C ASP A 240 17.75 -17.36 9.13
N TRP A 241 16.49 -17.40 8.71
CA TRP A 241 15.32 -17.47 9.59
C TRP A 241 14.41 -18.62 9.17
N GLN A 242 13.84 -19.30 10.15
CA GLN A 242 12.91 -20.42 9.94
C GLN A 242 11.59 -20.08 10.64
N PRO A 243 10.44 -20.41 10.04
CA PRO A 243 9.14 -20.18 10.68
C PRO A 243 9.01 -21.02 11.96
N PRO A 244 8.24 -20.56 12.97
CA PRO A 244 7.96 -21.33 14.18
C PRO A 244 7.45 -22.74 13.85
N GLU A 245 7.99 -23.77 14.52
CA GLU A 245 7.71 -25.18 14.18
C GLU A 245 6.21 -25.53 14.24
N ASP A 246 5.46 -24.92 15.17
CA ASP A 246 4.01 -25.07 15.32
C ASP A 246 3.18 -24.59 14.11
N LEU A 247 3.79 -23.86 13.16
CA LEU A 247 3.20 -23.43 11.89
C LEU A 247 3.76 -24.17 10.67
N THR A 248 4.51 -25.26 10.86
CA THR A 248 4.94 -26.10 9.73
C THR A 248 3.76 -26.91 9.18
N ILE A 249 3.05 -26.32 8.23
CA ILE A 249 1.89 -26.91 7.55
C ILE A 249 2.26 -28.30 7.02
N SER A 250 1.61 -29.34 7.54
CA SER A 250 1.79 -30.71 7.04
C SER A 250 1.40 -30.77 5.56
N PRO A 251 2.27 -31.22 4.65
CA PRO A 251 2.10 -31.07 3.20
C PRO A 251 1.08 -32.03 2.55
N ASP A 252 0.04 -32.43 3.29
CA ASP A 252 -0.99 -33.41 2.92
C ASP A 252 -2.41 -32.82 3.09
N ARG A 253 -2.71 -31.71 2.40
CA ARG A 253 -4.06 -31.15 2.21
C ARG A 253 -4.25 -30.61 0.79
#